data_AF-A0A7Y9DSQ5-F1
#
_entry.id   AF-A0A7Y9DSQ5-F1
#
_cell.length_a   1.000
_cell.length_b   1.000
_cell.length_c   1.000
_cell.angle_alpha   90.00
_cell.angle_beta   90.00
_cell.angle_gamma   90.00
#
_symmetry.space_group_name_H-M   'P 1'
#
loop_
_entity.id
_entity.type
_entity.pdbx_description
1 polymer ?
#
loop_
_entity_poly.entity_id
_entity_poly.type
_entity_poly.pdbx_seq_one_letter_code
_entity_poly.pdbx_strand_id
1 'polypeptide(L)'
;MSVLSAPQVPMLFVELDAVRRTEADLGRPYRGPLDVEVHLDAVERLRLWKAGGGRAVGFAHLPAVARGELAEDVAVRLLWTIHERAGNPFDTLVHCPHDPDAATPDLSRCWCRPPLPGLLIAGQEQVALRQRERYPVWMALVVAASEPVRALAEGLGLDVVDAAAWRWGAAG
;
A
#
# COMPACT_ATOMS: atom_id res chain seq x y z
N MET A 1 2.11 30.93 4.06
CA MET A 1 2.79 30.15 5.12
C MET A 1 3.89 29.34 4.44
N SER A 2 5.10 29.31 5.00
CA SER A 2 6.21 28.56 4.41
C SER A 2 5.90 27.06 4.48
N VAL A 3 6.16 26.30 3.41
CA VAL A 3 6.09 24.83 3.43
C VAL A 3 6.93 24.27 4.59
N LEU A 4 8.02 24.95 4.95
CA LEU A 4 8.93 24.52 6.00
C LEU A 4 8.38 24.68 7.44
N SER A 5 7.23 25.32 7.65
CA SER A 5 6.64 25.50 9.00
C SER A 5 5.59 24.45 9.37
N ALA A 6 5.15 23.60 8.44
CA ALA A 6 4.17 22.55 8.72
C ALA A 6 4.79 21.40 9.55
N PRO A 7 4.01 20.74 10.42
CA PRO A 7 4.50 19.62 11.23
C PRO A 7 5.02 18.49 10.35
N GLN A 8 6.13 17.87 10.77
CA GLN A 8 6.68 16.67 10.12
C GLN A 8 6.01 15.44 10.73
N VAL A 9 5.47 14.58 9.88
CA VAL A 9 4.70 13.41 10.28
C VAL A 9 5.26 12.19 9.55
N PRO A 10 5.49 11.05 10.23
CA PRO A 10 6.00 9.85 9.58
C PRO A 10 4.92 9.23 8.67
N MET A 11 5.37 8.66 7.55
CA MET A 11 4.51 8.01 6.55
C MET A 11 4.77 6.51 6.52
N LEU A 12 3.72 5.71 6.67
CA LEU A 12 3.76 4.27 6.47
C LEU A 12 3.18 3.95 5.10
N PHE A 13 3.98 3.30 4.26
CA PHE A 13 3.52 2.74 3.00
C PHE A 13 3.31 1.25 3.18
N VAL A 14 2.09 0.77 2.96
CA VAL A 14 1.73 -0.64 3.20
C VAL A 14 1.24 -1.27 1.92
N GLU A 15 1.98 -2.27 1.44
CA GLU A 15 1.44 -3.17 0.42
C GLU A 15 0.23 -3.91 1.00
N LEU A 16 -0.92 -3.86 0.34
CA LEU A 16 -2.17 -4.35 0.94
C LEU A 16 -2.16 -5.87 1.21
N ASP A 17 -1.30 -6.63 0.54
CA ASP A 17 -1.07 -8.06 0.81
C ASP A 17 -0.36 -8.32 2.15
N ALA A 18 0.23 -7.28 2.77
CA ALA A 18 0.69 -7.35 4.15
C ALA A 18 -0.48 -7.39 5.15
N VAL A 19 -1.65 -6.87 4.74
CA VAL A 19 -2.84 -6.71 5.58
C VAL A 19 -3.89 -7.77 5.29
N ARG A 20 -4.21 -8.02 4.02
CA ARG A 20 -5.16 -9.09 3.66
C ARG A 20 -4.52 -10.47 3.78
N ARG A 21 -5.34 -11.47 4.08
CA ARG A 21 -4.98 -12.88 3.94
C ARG A 21 -5.05 -13.26 2.47
N THR A 22 -3.96 -13.79 1.95
CA THR A 22 -3.83 -14.33 0.60
C THR A 22 -4.44 -15.73 0.50
N GLU A 23 -4.54 -16.29 -0.71
CA GLU A 23 -5.01 -17.68 -0.88
C GLU A 23 -4.12 -18.68 -0.13
N ALA A 24 -2.80 -18.41 -0.06
CA ALA A 24 -1.86 -19.20 0.73
C ALA A 24 -2.19 -19.15 2.23
N ASP A 25 -2.57 -17.98 2.75
CA ASP A 25 -2.99 -17.83 4.14
C ASP A 25 -4.33 -18.52 4.43
N LEU A 26 -5.25 -18.51 3.45
CA LEU A 26 -6.62 -19.00 3.60
C LEU A 26 -6.74 -20.52 3.36
N GLY A 27 -5.81 -21.12 2.63
CA GLY A 27 -5.89 -22.53 2.21
C GLY A 27 -7.04 -22.81 1.22
N ARG A 28 -7.56 -21.76 0.58
CA ARG A 28 -8.66 -21.82 -0.39
C ARG A 28 -8.54 -20.69 -1.42
N PRO A 29 -9.14 -20.84 -2.60
CA PRO A 29 -9.22 -19.76 -3.57
C PRO A 29 -9.98 -18.55 -3.03
N TYR A 30 -9.59 -17.38 -3.51
CA TYR A 30 -10.27 -16.11 -3.28
C TYR A 30 -11.56 -16.05 -4.11
N ARG A 31 -12.68 -15.67 -3.48
CA ARG A 31 -14.01 -15.70 -4.12
C ARG A 31 -14.54 -14.35 -4.58
N GLY A 32 -13.72 -13.30 -4.53
CA GLY A 32 -14.08 -11.97 -5.02
C GLY A 32 -13.96 -10.86 -3.96
N PRO A 33 -14.26 -9.61 -4.33
CA PRO A 33 -13.88 -8.39 -3.59
C PRO A 33 -14.45 -8.28 -2.18
N LEU A 34 -15.49 -9.04 -1.85
CA LEU A 34 -16.10 -9.05 -0.51
C LEU A 34 -15.57 -10.20 0.38
N ASP A 35 -14.87 -11.17 -0.21
CA ASP A 35 -14.24 -12.31 0.46
C ASP A 35 -12.83 -11.96 0.92
N VAL A 36 -12.76 -10.90 1.74
CA VAL A 36 -11.52 -10.40 2.32
C VAL A 36 -11.49 -10.71 3.81
N GLU A 37 -10.48 -11.47 4.21
CA GLU A 37 -10.05 -11.60 5.60
C GLU A 37 -8.74 -10.82 5.78
N VAL A 38 -8.53 -10.23 6.97
CA VAL A 38 -7.32 -9.48 7.28
C VAL A 38 -6.55 -10.15 8.41
N HIS A 39 -5.24 -9.98 8.41
CA HIS A 39 -4.38 -10.36 9.53
C HIS A 39 -4.64 -9.42 10.70
N LEU A 40 -5.17 -9.92 11.81
CA LEU A 40 -5.48 -9.09 12.99
C LEU A 40 -4.24 -8.41 13.57
N ASP A 41 -3.08 -9.07 13.50
CA ASP A 41 -1.82 -8.47 13.91
C ASP A 41 -1.45 -7.27 13.04
N ALA A 42 -1.69 -7.31 11.72
CA ALA A 42 -1.48 -6.17 10.85
C ALA A 42 -2.41 -5.00 11.21
N VAL A 43 -3.67 -5.30 11.54
CA VAL A 43 -4.65 -4.31 12.01
C VAL A 43 -4.16 -3.62 13.29
N GLU A 44 -3.63 -4.39 14.24
CA GLU A 44 -3.08 -3.84 15.48
C GLU A 44 -1.85 -2.95 15.21
N ARG A 45 -0.93 -3.37 14.32
CA ARG A 45 0.22 -2.55 13.93
C ARG A 45 -0.19 -1.23 13.28
N LEU A 46 -1.20 -1.26 12.41
CA LEU A 46 -1.79 -0.05 11.81
C LEU A 46 -2.39 0.86 12.88
N ARG A 47 -3.14 0.30 13.83
CA ARG A 47 -3.74 1.04 14.94
C ARG A 47 -2.68 1.73 15.78
N LEU A 48 -1.60 1.03 16.13
CA LEU A 48 -0.47 1.58 16.89
C LEU A 48 0.23 2.71 16.12
N TRP A 49 0.48 2.53 14.82
CA TRP A 49 1.06 3.58 13.97
C TRP A 49 0.22 4.85 13.95
N LYS A 50 -1.10 4.71 13.76
CA LYS A 50 -2.04 5.83 13.77
C LYS A 50 -2.13 6.50 15.13
N ALA A 51 -2.12 5.73 16.22
CA ALA A 51 -2.11 6.27 17.59
C ALA A 51 -0.82 7.06 17.89
N GLY A 52 0.30 6.70 17.27
CA GLY A 52 1.56 7.46 17.31
C GLY A 52 1.55 8.75 16.47
N GLY A 53 0.45 9.08 15.79
CA GLY A 53 0.31 10.29 14.98
C GLY A 53 0.72 10.13 13.52
N GLY A 54 1.15 8.94 13.09
CA GLY A 54 1.57 8.70 11.72
C GLY A 54 0.44 8.74 10.68
N ARG A 55 0.82 8.81 9.40
CA ARG A 55 -0.10 8.60 8.26
C ARG A 55 0.20 7.28 7.58
N ALA A 56 -0.81 6.69 6.95
CA ALA A 56 -0.70 5.40 6.30
C ALA A 56 -1.31 5.45 4.89
N VAL A 57 -0.55 5.00 3.90
CA VAL A 57 -0.96 4.80 2.51
C VAL A 57 -1.02 3.30 2.26
N GLY A 58 -2.20 2.80 1.89
CA GLY A 58 -2.34 1.43 1.39
C GLY A 58 -2.14 1.41 -0.12
N PHE A 59 -1.33 0.48 -0.63
CA PHE A 59 -1.13 0.35 -2.07
C PHE A 59 -1.11 -1.09 -2.57
N ALA A 60 -1.48 -1.29 -3.84
CA ALA A 60 -1.45 -2.59 -4.48
C ALA A 60 -1.06 -2.49 -5.96
N HIS A 61 -0.37 -3.51 -6.46
CA HIS A 61 -0.21 -3.75 -7.89
C HIS A 61 -1.19 -4.84 -8.32
N LEU A 62 -2.12 -4.51 -9.22
CA LEU A 62 -3.20 -5.39 -9.67
C LEU A 62 -3.14 -5.59 -11.20
N PRO A 63 -2.13 -6.31 -11.72
CA PRO A 63 -1.93 -6.48 -13.16
C PRO A 63 -3.07 -7.21 -13.87
N ALA A 64 -3.85 -7.99 -13.13
CA ALA A 64 -5.06 -8.66 -13.63
C ALA A 64 -6.05 -7.69 -14.29
N VAL A 65 -6.03 -6.40 -13.93
CA VAL A 65 -6.84 -5.37 -14.59
C VAL A 65 -6.37 -5.15 -16.02
N ALA A 66 -5.08 -4.89 -16.24
CA ALA A 66 -4.53 -4.72 -17.58
C ALA A 66 -4.67 -5.98 -18.46
N ARG A 67 -4.71 -7.17 -17.85
CA ARG A 67 -4.92 -8.45 -18.56
C ARG A 67 -6.40 -8.76 -18.84
N GLY A 68 -7.34 -7.94 -18.35
CA GLY A 68 -8.78 -8.18 -18.51
C GLY A 68 -9.33 -9.32 -17.65
N GLU A 69 -8.55 -9.83 -16.70
CA GLU A 69 -8.93 -10.89 -15.75
C GLU A 69 -9.73 -10.32 -14.56
N LEU A 70 -9.60 -9.02 -14.30
CA LEU A 70 -10.24 -8.30 -13.19
C LEU A 70 -10.79 -6.97 -13.69
N ALA A 71 -12.07 -6.71 -13.45
CA ALA A 71 -12.64 -5.39 -13.74
C ALA A 71 -12.10 -4.33 -12.76
N GLU A 72 -11.89 -3.10 -13.24
CA GLU A 72 -11.27 -2.03 -12.45
C GLU A 72 -12.12 -1.63 -11.23
N ASP A 73 -13.45 -1.58 -11.38
CA ASP A 73 -14.38 -1.34 -10.28
C ASP A 73 -14.30 -2.41 -9.19
N VAL A 74 -14.08 -3.68 -9.58
CA VAL A 74 -13.83 -4.80 -8.67
C VAL A 74 -12.49 -4.65 -7.96
N ALA A 75 -11.44 -4.22 -8.68
CA ALA A 75 -10.13 -3.92 -8.08
C ALA A 75 -10.25 -2.81 -7.02
N VAL A 76 -10.93 -1.71 -7.35
CA VAL A 76 -11.22 -0.62 -6.40
C VAL A 76 -12.04 -1.14 -5.21
N ARG A 77 -13.04 -1.99 -5.44
CA ARG A 77 -13.86 -2.57 -4.36
C ARG A 77 -13.04 -3.47 -3.43
N LEU A 78 -12.08 -4.23 -3.95
CA LEU A 78 -11.15 -5.03 -3.15
C LEU A 78 -10.34 -4.12 -2.20
N LEU A 79 -9.74 -3.05 -2.72
CA LEU A 79 -9.00 -2.07 -1.90
C LEU A 79 -9.84 -1.53 -0.75
N TRP A 80 -11.06 -1.07 -1.05
CA TRP A 80 -11.99 -0.56 -0.04
C TRP A 80 -12.40 -1.61 0.98
N THR A 81 -12.63 -2.85 0.54
CA THR A 81 -12.99 -3.93 1.47
C THR A 81 -11.83 -4.25 2.42
N ILE A 82 -10.59 -4.25 1.95
CA ILE A 82 -9.41 -4.41 2.84
C ILE A 82 -9.37 -3.28 3.87
N HIS A 83 -9.55 -2.04 3.43
CA HIS A 83 -9.58 -0.88 4.30
C HIS A 83 -10.68 -0.96 5.37
N GLU A 84 -11.91 -1.29 4.97
CA GLU A 84 -13.06 -1.47 5.87
C GLU A 84 -12.82 -2.59 6.88
N ARG A 85 -12.33 -3.75 6.42
CA ARG A 85 -12.05 -4.91 7.28
C ARG A 85 -10.91 -4.66 8.25
N ALA A 86 -9.96 -3.79 7.88
CA ALA A 86 -8.87 -3.35 8.75
C ALA A 86 -9.27 -2.22 9.72
N GLY A 87 -10.54 -1.79 9.75
CA GLY A 87 -11.01 -0.72 10.63
C GLY A 87 -10.72 0.69 10.11
N ASN A 88 -10.64 0.86 8.79
CA ASN A 88 -10.38 2.12 8.08
C ASN A 88 -9.08 2.86 8.48
N PRO A 89 -7.90 2.19 8.52
CA PRO A 89 -6.68 2.80 9.08
C PRO A 89 -5.91 3.69 8.10
N PHE A 90 -6.18 3.57 6.80
CA PHE A 90 -5.44 4.25 5.73
C PHE A 90 -5.97 5.66 5.46
N ASP A 91 -5.08 6.64 5.32
CA ASP A 91 -5.44 8.00 4.94
C ASP A 91 -5.75 8.12 3.44
N THR A 92 -5.20 7.20 2.63
CA THR A 92 -5.57 7.00 1.23
C THR A 92 -5.18 5.61 0.75
N LEU A 93 -5.82 5.18 -0.33
CA LEU A 93 -5.52 3.95 -1.06
C LEU A 93 -5.14 4.30 -2.49
N VAL A 94 -4.14 3.63 -3.05
CA VAL A 94 -3.73 3.78 -4.46
C VAL A 94 -3.45 2.41 -5.06
N HIS A 95 -3.69 2.23 -6.34
CA HIS A 95 -3.32 0.98 -7.02
C HIS A 95 -2.75 1.24 -8.41
N CYS A 96 -1.98 0.27 -8.89
CA CYS A 96 -1.48 0.25 -10.25
C CYS A 96 -2.15 -0.90 -11.00
N PRO A 97 -2.93 -0.64 -12.07
CA PRO A 97 -3.57 -1.69 -12.87
C PRO A 97 -2.66 -2.29 -13.96
N HIS A 98 -1.51 -1.67 -14.21
CA HIS A 98 -0.67 -1.90 -15.39
C HIS A 98 0.12 -3.22 -15.34
N ASP A 99 0.34 -3.82 -16.50
CA ASP A 99 1.11 -5.04 -16.72
C ASP A 99 2.01 -4.85 -17.96
N PRO A 100 3.33 -5.14 -17.91
CA PRO A 100 4.22 -4.83 -19.03
C PRO A 100 3.84 -5.55 -20.33
N ASP A 101 3.11 -6.67 -20.22
CA ASP A 101 2.72 -7.52 -21.34
C ASP A 101 1.31 -7.16 -21.86
N ALA A 102 0.69 -6.09 -21.34
CA ALA A 102 -0.61 -5.62 -21.81
C ALA A 102 -0.56 -5.14 -23.27
N ALA A 103 -1.67 -5.35 -23.99
CA ALA A 103 -1.74 -5.10 -25.43
C ALA A 103 -1.62 -3.62 -25.83
N THR A 104 -1.90 -2.68 -24.92
CA THR A 104 -1.90 -1.24 -25.21
C THR A 104 -0.81 -0.51 -24.43
N PRO A 105 -0.22 0.57 -24.99
CA PRO A 105 0.75 1.39 -24.26
C PRO A 105 0.20 1.98 -22.95
N ASP A 106 -1.08 2.33 -22.93
CA ASP A 106 -1.76 2.88 -21.75
C ASP A 106 -1.80 1.89 -20.58
N LEU A 107 -1.78 0.58 -20.85
CA LEU A 107 -1.79 -0.46 -19.82
C LEU A 107 -0.41 -1.12 -19.60
N SER A 108 0.54 -0.94 -20.52
CA SER A 108 1.88 -1.53 -20.44
C SER A 108 2.99 -0.59 -19.98
N ARG A 109 2.78 0.73 -20.08
CA ARG A 109 3.77 1.75 -19.69
C ARG A 109 3.23 2.57 -18.55
N CYS A 110 3.91 2.57 -17.41
CA CYS A 110 3.50 3.35 -16.26
C CYS A 110 4.68 3.76 -15.39
N TRP A 111 4.42 4.71 -14.49
CA TRP A 111 5.34 5.10 -13.41
C TRP A 111 4.95 4.46 -12.07
N CYS A 112 3.81 3.77 -11.99
CA CYS A 112 3.23 3.29 -10.74
C CYS A 112 3.71 1.89 -10.32
N ARG A 113 3.97 1.00 -11.28
CA ARG A 113 4.22 -0.41 -10.96
C ARG A 113 5.55 -0.55 -10.22
N PRO A 114 5.60 -1.20 -9.04
CA PRO A 114 6.86 -1.58 -8.42
C PRO A 114 7.75 -2.33 -9.44
N PRO A 115 9.06 -2.02 -9.52
CA PRO A 115 9.84 -1.29 -8.53
C PRO A 115 9.85 0.25 -8.68
N LEU A 116 9.00 0.85 -9.54
CA LEU A 116 8.94 2.29 -9.71
C LEU A 116 8.18 2.99 -8.56
N PRO A 117 8.58 4.21 -8.15
CA PRO A 117 8.09 4.87 -6.94
C PRO A 117 6.69 5.48 -7.04
N GLY A 118 6.03 5.43 -8.21
CA GLY A 118 4.87 6.25 -8.49
C GLY A 118 3.69 6.05 -7.54
N LEU A 119 3.47 4.83 -7.02
CA LEU A 119 2.42 4.59 -6.02
C LEU A 119 2.68 5.32 -4.71
N LEU A 120 3.93 5.31 -4.21
CA LEU A 120 4.29 5.97 -2.95
C LEU A 120 4.15 7.48 -3.09
N ILE A 121 4.65 8.04 -4.20
CA ILE A 121 4.56 9.48 -4.50
C ILE A 121 3.09 9.90 -4.61
N ALA A 122 2.29 9.19 -5.41
CA ALA A 122 0.87 9.52 -5.59
C ALA A 122 0.09 9.42 -4.28
N GLY A 123 0.33 8.37 -3.49
CA GLY A 123 -0.31 8.19 -2.20
C GLY A 123 0.05 9.30 -1.21
N GLN A 124 1.33 9.61 -1.06
CA GLN A 124 1.78 10.68 -0.16
C GLN A 124 1.21 12.04 -0.57
N GLU A 125 1.20 12.34 -1.87
CA GLU A 125 0.64 13.60 -2.38
C GLU A 125 -0.86 13.72 -2.08
N GLN A 126 -1.64 12.65 -2.25
CA GLN A 126 -3.06 12.64 -1.88
C GLN A 126 -3.28 12.94 -0.40
N VAL A 127 -2.41 12.43 0.49
CA VAL A 127 -2.47 12.77 1.92
C VAL A 127 -2.06 14.22 2.14
N ALA A 128 -0.99 14.71 1.51
CA ALA A 128 -0.50 16.09 1.63
C ALA A 128 -1.50 17.15 1.13
N LEU A 129 -2.31 16.84 0.12
CA LEU A 129 -3.36 17.74 -0.36
C LEU A 129 -4.50 17.93 0.65
N ARG A 130 -4.72 16.95 1.53
CA ARG A 130 -5.79 16.95 2.54
C ARG A 130 -5.29 17.41 3.91
N GLN A 131 -4.04 17.10 4.22
CA GLN A 131 -3.42 17.36 5.50
C GLN A 131 -2.44 18.53 5.38
N ARG A 132 -2.47 19.49 6.30
CA ARG A 132 -1.50 20.60 6.35
C ARG A 132 -0.18 20.16 7.01
N GLU A 133 0.36 19.04 6.57
CA GLU A 133 1.49 18.32 7.16
C GLU A 133 2.61 18.13 6.13
N ARG A 134 3.81 17.79 6.59
CA ARG A 134 4.94 17.37 5.76
C ARG A 134 5.31 15.93 6.05
N TYR A 135 5.76 15.23 5.02
CA TYR A 135 6.18 13.82 5.09
C TYR A 135 7.62 13.67 4.60
N PRO A 136 8.62 13.89 5.48
CA PRO A 136 10.01 13.68 5.12
C PRO A 136 10.26 12.20 4.81
N VAL A 137 10.94 11.94 3.68
CA VAL A 137 11.23 10.59 3.20
C VAL A 137 12.04 9.76 4.20
N TRP A 138 12.95 10.39 4.96
CA TRP A 138 13.74 9.71 6.01
C TRP A 138 12.92 9.27 7.23
N MET A 139 11.65 9.67 7.34
CA MET A 139 10.71 9.21 8.37
C MET A 139 9.73 8.15 7.84
N ALA A 140 9.91 7.71 6.59
CA ALA A 140 9.01 6.76 5.95
C ALA A 140 9.42 5.32 6.23
N LEU A 141 8.43 4.45 6.38
CA LEU A 141 8.60 3.00 6.48
C LEU A 141 7.75 2.32 5.41
N VAL A 142 8.35 1.36 4.69
CA VAL A 142 7.65 0.51 3.72
C VAL A 142 7.43 -0.88 4.32
N VAL A 143 6.18 -1.34 4.32
CA VAL A 143 5.83 -2.73 4.64
C VAL A 143 5.66 -3.48 3.31
N ALA A 144 6.61 -4.35 3.00
CA ALA A 144 6.67 -5.09 1.76
C ALA A 144 6.14 -6.52 1.97
N ALA A 145 5.19 -6.93 1.14
CA ALA A 145 4.69 -8.31 1.03
C ALA A 145 5.22 -9.02 -0.24
N SER A 146 5.86 -8.28 -1.15
CA SER A 146 6.46 -8.82 -2.37
C SER A 146 7.86 -8.27 -2.64
N GLU A 147 8.64 -9.04 -3.39
CA GLU A 147 10.00 -8.67 -3.78
C GLU A 147 10.09 -7.37 -4.60
N PRO A 148 9.20 -7.09 -5.59
CA PRO A 148 9.24 -5.82 -6.31
C PRO A 148 9.06 -4.59 -5.41
N VAL A 149 8.29 -4.71 -4.33
CA VAL A 149 8.09 -3.62 -3.36
C VAL A 149 9.30 -3.46 -2.44
N ARG A 150 9.93 -4.56 -2.04
CA ARG A 150 11.21 -4.53 -1.32
C ARG A 150 12.29 -3.83 -2.15
N ALA A 151 12.45 -4.26 -3.41
CA ALA A 151 13.41 -3.66 -4.35
C ALA A 151 13.15 -2.17 -4.59
N LEU A 152 11.88 -1.75 -4.63
CA LEU A 152 11.49 -0.34 -4.69
C LEU A 152 11.98 0.45 -3.47
N ALA A 153 11.77 -0.07 -2.27
CA ALA A 153 12.17 0.63 -1.05
C ALA A 153 13.70 0.73 -0.94
N GLU A 154 14.40 -0.37 -1.19
CA GLU A 154 15.86 -0.43 -1.19
C GLU A 154 16.47 0.50 -2.25
N GLY A 155 15.91 0.51 -3.47
CA GLY A 155 16.36 1.39 -4.56
C GLY A 155 16.18 2.88 -4.27
N LEU A 156 15.29 3.24 -3.33
CA LEU A 156 15.06 4.61 -2.86
C LEU A 156 15.79 4.93 -1.55
N GLY A 157 16.47 3.95 -0.93
CA GLY A 157 17.09 4.11 0.39
C GLY A 157 16.08 4.32 1.51
N LEU A 158 14.88 3.73 1.39
CA LEU A 158 13.83 3.76 2.41
C LEU A 158 14.00 2.62 3.42
N ASP A 159 13.61 2.87 4.66
CA ASP A 159 13.44 1.79 5.63
C ASP A 159 12.33 0.85 5.16
N VAL A 160 12.61 -0.45 5.17
CA VAL A 160 11.69 -1.49 4.71
C VAL A 160 11.64 -2.64 5.70
N VAL A 161 10.45 -3.18 5.90
CA VAL A 161 10.20 -4.35 6.73
C VAL A 161 9.35 -5.35 5.95
N ASP A 162 9.67 -6.63 6.12
CA ASP A 162 8.86 -7.72 5.59
C ASP A 162 7.49 -7.77 6.28
N ALA A 163 6.42 -8.04 5.52
CA ALA A 163 5.07 -8.11 6.03
C ALA A 163 4.91 -9.09 7.21
N ALA A 164 5.52 -10.27 7.15
CA ALA A 164 5.43 -11.24 8.23
C ALA A 164 6.18 -10.76 9.48
N ALA A 165 7.38 -10.21 9.30
CA ALA A 165 8.19 -9.66 10.38
C ALA A 165 7.48 -8.47 11.07
N TRP A 166 6.91 -7.56 10.27
CA TRP A 166 6.17 -6.40 10.74
C TRP A 166 4.94 -6.77 11.58
N ARG A 167 4.19 -7.80 11.16
CA ARG A 167 3.02 -8.31 11.91
C ARG A 167 3.42 -8.84 13.28
N TRP A 168 4.54 -9.54 13.39
CA TRP A 168 4.98 -10.19 14.63
C TRP A 168 5.88 -9.31 15.52
N GLY A 169 6.07 -8.05 15.15
CA GLY A 169 6.93 -7.13 15.92
C GLY A 169 8.41 -7.47 15.88
N ALA A 170 8.83 -8.30 14.92
CA ALA A 170 10.22 -8.58 14.67
C ALA A 170 10.77 -7.51 13.71
N ALA A 171 11.62 -6.63 14.26
CA ALA A 171 12.40 -5.57 13.60
C ALA A 171 11.66 -4.26 13.28
N GLY A 172 12.35 -3.17 13.65
CA GLY A 172 11.93 -1.78 13.73
C GLY A 172 12.29 -1.23 15.10
#